data_AF-A0A963Q850-F1
#
_entry.id   AF-A0A963Q850-F1
#
_cell.length_a   1.000
_cell.length_b   1.000
_cell.length_c   1.000
_cell.angle_alpha   90.00
_cell.angle_beta   90.00
_cell.angle_gamma   90.00
#
_symmetry.space_group_name_H-M   'P 1'
#
loop_
_entity.id
_entity.type
_entity.pdbx_description
1 polymer ?
#
loop_
_entity_poly.entity_id
_entity_poly.type
_entity_poly.pdbx_seq_one_letter_code
_entity_poly.pdbx_strand_id
1 'polypeptide(L)'
;DYAHTPDALDKALEALRPVARQRQGRLWCVFGCGGDRDPGKRPLMGTAARSADHVLVTSDNPRSEDPQAIIGQILPALAGHASLHQQADRALAIASAIMSAADADVILVAGKGHEDYQEVAGQKRPFSDLAQARAALARRRSAAQGVAA
;
A
#
# COMPACT_ATOMS: atom_id res chain seq x y z
N ASP A 1 5.84 -2.45 6.44
CA ASP A 1 5.46 -3.48 7.42
C ASP A 1 5.23 -4.83 6.70
N TYR A 2 5.32 -5.96 7.41
CA TYR A 2 5.06 -7.31 6.87
C TYR A 2 3.60 -7.77 7.05
N ALA A 3 2.70 -6.91 7.53
CA ALA A 3 1.29 -7.19 7.71
C ALA A 3 0.64 -7.67 6.39
N HIS A 4 0.38 -8.97 6.32
CA HIS A 4 -0.21 -9.66 5.17
C HIS A 4 -1.43 -10.52 5.58
N THR A 5 -1.93 -10.33 6.80
CA THR A 5 -3.16 -10.90 7.34
C THR A 5 -4.09 -9.76 7.81
N PRO A 6 -5.42 -9.97 7.84
CA PRO A 6 -6.35 -8.92 8.24
C PRO A 6 -6.03 -8.35 9.63
N ASP A 7 -5.83 -9.22 10.62
CA ASP A 7 -5.50 -8.84 12.00
C ASP A 7 -4.18 -8.05 12.10
N ALA A 8 -3.15 -8.45 11.35
CA ALA A 8 -1.87 -7.72 11.36
C ALA A 8 -2.02 -6.34 10.72
N LEU A 9 -2.82 -6.23 9.65
CA LEU A 9 -3.07 -4.95 8.98
C LEU A 9 -3.87 -4.01 9.88
N ASP A 10 -4.92 -4.52 10.53
CA ASP A 10 -5.72 -3.76 11.51
C ASP A 10 -4.85 -3.22 12.64
N LYS A 11 -4.04 -4.08 13.27
CA LYS A 11 -3.14 -3.68 14.35
C LYS A 11 -2.10 -2.66 13.91
N ALA A 12 -1.55 -2.79 12.70
CA ALA A 12 -0.62 -1.82 12.16
C ALA A 12 -1.28 -0.44 11.95
N LEU A 13 -2.51 -0.41 11.43
CA LEU A 13 -3.27 0.82 11.25
C LEU A 13 -3.67 1.46 12.58
N GLU A 14 -4.09 0.64 13.56
CA GLU A 14 -4.39 1.08 14.91
C GLU A 14 -3.16 1.74 15.57
N ALA A 15 -2.00 1.08 15.50
CA ALA A 15 -0.75 1.58 16.07
C ALA A 15 -0.28 2.89 15.43
N LEU A 16 -0.54 3.10 14.13
CA LEU A 16 -0.13 4.30 13.40
C LEU A 16 -1.13 5.47 13.52
N ARG A 17 -2.38 5.21 13.92
CA ARG A 17 -3.40 6.26 14.02
C ARG A 17 -3.00 7.40 14.98
N PRO A 18 -2.52 7.15 16.21
CA PRO A 18 -2.12 8.22 17.10
C PRO A 18 -1.02 9.10 16.49
N VAL A 19 -0.09 8.51 15.73
CA VAL A 19 1.00 9.23 15.06
C VAL A 19 0.45 10.18 13.98
N ALA A 20 -0.45 9.69 13.12
CA ALA A 20 -1.09 10.54 12.11
C ALA A 20 -1.86 11.71 12.75
N ARG A 21 -2.61 11.44 13.83
CA ARG A 21 -3.35 12.47 14.58
C ARG A 21 -2.43 13.50 15.23
N GLN A 22 -1.33 13.06 15.85
CA GLN A 22 -0.35 13.95 16.48
C GLN A 22 0.28 14.90 15.45
N ARG A 23 0.50 14.41 14.22
CA ARG A 23 1.00 15.22 13.10
C ARG A 23 -0.07 16.09 12.44
N GLN A 24 -1.34 15.97 12.88
CA GLN A 24 -2.50 16.60 12.24
C GLN A 24 -2.67 16.19 10.75
N GLY A 25 -2.25 14.97 10.42
CA GLY A 25 -2.33 14.40 9.08
C GLY A 25 -3.34 13.26 8.95
N ARG A 26 -3.37 12.69 7.75
CA ARG A 26 -4.18 11.51 7.38
C ARG A 26 -3.34 10.24 7.39
N LEU A 27 -3.99 9.11 7.66
CA LEU A 27 -3.38 7.79 7.58
C LEU A 27 -3.68 7.14 6.23
N TRP A 28 -2.63 6.86 5.46
CA TRP A 28 -2.71 6.13 4.20
C TRP A 28 -2.36 4.66 4.41
N CYS A 29 -3.09 3.77 3.72
CA CYS A 29 -2.81 2.34 3.65
C CYS A 29 -2.54 1.92 2.20
N VAL A 30 -1.31 1.52 1.91
CA VAL A 30 -0.89 0.93 0.64
C VAL A 30 -0.65 -0.57 0.86
N PHE A 31 -1.47 -1.42 0.26
CA PHE A 31 -1.38 -2.86 0.48
C PHE A 31 -1.85 -3.68 -0.73
N GLY A 32 -1.49 -4.96 -0.74
CA GLY A 32 -1.95 -5.94 -1.71
C GLY A 32 -2.18 -7.30 -1.07
N CYS A 33 -2.53 -8.29 -1.89
CA CYS A 33 -2.60 -9.69 -1.48
C CYS A 33 -1.78 -10.55 -2.44
N GLY A 34 -1.19 -11.62 -1.91
CA GLY A 34 -0.50 -12.61 -2.73
C GLY A 34 -1.47 -13.52 -3.50
N GLY A 35 -1.09 -13.93 -4.70
CA GLY A 35 -1.76 -14.96 -5.48
C GLY A 35 -1.40 -16.38 -5.01
N ASP A 36 -2.12 -17.38 -5.48
CA ASP A 36 -1.92 -18.83 -5.26
C ASP A 36 -1.80 -19.24 -3.78
N ARG A 37 -2.47 -18.51 -2.89
CA ARG A 37 -2.46 -18.81 -1.44
C ARG A 37 -3.87 -18.86 -0.87
N ASP A 38 -4.32 -17.75 -0.31
CA ASP A 38 -5.58 -17.66 0.40
C ASP A 38 -6.42 -16.55 -0.25
N PRO A 39 -7.37 -16.88 -1.14
CA PRO A 39 -8.30 -15.92 -1.70
C PRO A 39 -9.33 -15.43 -0.67
N GLY A 40 -9.65 -16.24 0.35
CA GLY A 40 -10.64 -15.92 1.38
C GLY A 40 -10.27 -14.71 2.23
N LYS A 41 -8.97 -14.46 2.44
CA LYS A 41 -8.52 -13.27 3.18
C LYS A 41 -8.64 -11.96 2.42
N ARG A 42 -8.76 -11.96 1.08
CA ARG A 42 -8.74 -10.74 0.24
C ARG A 42 -9.83 -9.73 0.63
N PRO A 43 -11.12 -10.12 0.75
CA PRO A 43 -12.15 -9.21 1.25
C PRO A 43 -11.93 -8.80 2.72
N LEU A 44 -11.36 -9.67 3.55
CA LEU A 44 -11.07 -9.36 4.95
C LEU A 44 -9.94 -8.31 5.10
N MET A 45 -8.91 -8.40 4.26
CA MET A 45 -7.86 -7.38 4.15
C MET A 45 -8.44 -6.02 3.72
N GLY A 46 -9.39 -6.02 2.77
CA GLY A 46 -10.12 -4.81 2.39
C GLY A 46 -10.92 -4.23 3.55
N THR A 47 -11.59 -5.09 4.34
CA THR A 47 -12.33 -4.67 5.54
C THR A 47 -11.41 -4.02 6.57
N ALA A 48 -10.25 -4.62 6.84
CA ALA A 48 -9.25 -4.09 7.76
C ALA A 48 -8.72 -2.72 7.32
N ALA A 49 -8.43 -2.58 6.02
CA ALA A 49 -7.93 -1.34 5.43
C ALA A 49 -8.93 -0.17 5.52
N ARG A 50 -10.24 -0.41 5.68
CA ARG A 50 -11.27 0.64 5.77
C ARG A 50 -11.04 1.64 6.89
N SER A 51 -10.24 1.28 7.89
CA SER A 51 -9.93 2.20 8.96
C SER A 51 -9.06 3.36 8.46
N ALA A 52 -8.20 3.18 7.45
CA ALA A 52 -7.34 4.25 6.94
C ALA A 52 -8.15 5.42 6.33
N ASP A 53 -7.61 6.63 6.35
CA ASP A 53 -8.25 7.78 5.70
C ASP A 53 -8.16 7.67 4.15
N HIS A 54 -7.03 7.16 3.67
CA HIS A 54 -6.80 6.86 2.25
C HIS A 54 -6.39 5.40 2.09
N VAL A 55 -7.01 4.70 1.15
CA VAL A 55 -6.67 3.31 0.81
C VAL A 55 -6.20 3.23 -0.63
N LEU A 56 -5.05 2.59 -0.84
CA LEU A 56 -4.50 2.29 -2.15
C LEU A 56 -4.23 0.79 -2.26
N VAL A 57 -5.03 0.10 -3.07
CA VAL A 57 -4.87 -1.32 -3.34
C VAL A 57 -3.93 -1.54 -4.53
N THR A 58 -2.91 -2.39 -4.33
CA THR A 58 -1.87 -2.67 -5.32
C THR A 58 -1.57 -4.16 -5.40
N SER A 59 -0.76 -4.57 -6.38
CA SER A 59 -0.15 -5.89 -6.40
C SER A 59 0.82 -6.11 -5.22
N ASP A 60 0.95 -7.36 -4.79
CA ASP A 60 1.99 -7.87 -3.88
C ASP A 60 2.81 -8.93 -4.63
N ASN A 61 2.75 -10.20 -4.27
CA ASN A 61 3.29 -11.33 -5.01
C ASN A 61 2.14 -12.02 -5.75
N PRO A 62 1.74 -11.56 -6.96
CA PRO A 62 0.60 -12.11 -7.69
C PRO A 62 0.84 -13.55 -8.14
N ARG A 63 2.10 -14.01 -8.21
CA ARG A 63 2.46 -15.38 -8.65
C ARG A 63 1.86 -15.68 -10.01
N SER A 64 1.08 -16.74 -10.16
CA SER A 64 0.45 -17.09 -11.44
C SER A 64 -0.87 -16.35 -11.70
N GLU A 65 -1.44 -15.69 -10.69
CA GLU A 65 -2.70 -14.95 -10.84
C GLU A 65 -2.51 -13.56 -11.48
N ASP A 66 -3.56 -13.07 -12.15
CA ASP A 66 -3.62 -11.68 -12.62
C ASP A 66 -3.71 -10.71 -11.43
N PRO A 67 -2.78 -9.75 -11.28
CA PRO A 67 -2.86 -8.71 -10.26
C PRO A 67 -4.20 -7.97 -10.22
N GLN A 68 -4.80 -7.68 -11.38
CA GLN A 68 -6.08 -6.98 -11.44
C GLN A 68 -7.22 -7.84 -10.90
N ALA A 69 -7.18 -9.16 -11.14
CA ALA A 69 -8.15 -10.09 -10.59
C ALA A 69 -8.06 -10.15 -9.05
N ILE A 70 -6.85 -10.15 -8.48
CA ILE A 70 -6.65 -10.10 -7.03
C ILE A 70 -7.19 -8.78 -6.47
N ILE A 71 -6.85 -7.65 -7.08
CA ILE A 71 -7.35 -6.33 -6.66
C ILE A 71 -8.88 -6.33 -6.68
N GLY A 72 -9.50 -6.83 -7.76
CA GLY A 72 -10.95 -6.93 -7.92
C GLY A 72 -11.65 -7.76 -6.82
N GLN A 73 -10.95 -8.66 -6.15
CA GLN A 73 -11.48 -9.43 -5.01
C GLN A 73 -11.40 -8.68 -3.67
N ILE A 74 -10.56 -7.63 -3.59
CA ILE A 74 -10.39 -6.78 -2.40
C ILE A 74 -11.40 -5.62 -2.44
N LEU A 75 -11.57 -4.99 -3.60
CA LEU A 75 -12.36 -3.76 -3.77
C LEU A 75 -13.79 -3.81 -3.24
N PRO A 76 -14.57 -4.90 -3.36
CA PRO A 76 -15.94 -4.94 -2.85
C PRO A 76 -16.04 -4.61 -1.35
N ALA A 77 -15.06 -5.02 -0.55
CA ALA A 77 -15.01 -4.70 0.89
C ALA A 77 -14.70 -3.21 1.16
N LEU A 78 -14.15 -2.50 0.18
CA LEU A 78 -13.83 -1.07 0.24
C LEU A 78 -14.90 -0.20 -0.44
N ALA A 79 -16.02 -0.78 -0.88
CA ALA A 79 -17.12 -0.02 -1.45
C ALA A 79 -17.58 1.11 -0.50
N GLY A 80 -17.82 2.29 -1.06
CA GLY A 80 -18.20 3.50 -0.32
C GLY A 80 -17.09 4.14 0.52
N HIS A 81 -15.85 3.66 0.44
CA HIS A 81 -14.72 4.33 1.09
C HIS A 81 -14.42 5.67 0.39
N ALA A 82 -14.33 6.76 1.15
CA ALA A 82 -14.29 8.12 0.60
C ALA A 82 -13.05 8.40 -0.27
N SER A 83 -11.91 7.79 0.07
CA SER A 83 -10.69 7.87 -0.72
C SER A 83 -10.13 6.48 -0.97
N LEU A 84 -10.52 5.90 -2.09
CA LEU A 84 -10.07 4.59 -2.56
C LEU A 84 -9.36 4.75 -3.90
N HIS A 85 -8.16 4.20 -3.98
CA HIS A 85 -7.33 4.18 -5.18
C HIS A 85 -6.90 2.74 -5.49
N GLN A 86 -6.60 2.48 -6.76
CA GLN A 86 -6.01 1.23 -7.21
C GLN A 86 -4.88 1.49 -8.20
N GLN A 87 -3.80 0.74 -8.08
CA GLN A 87 -2.69 0.78 -9.02
C GLN A 87 -1.95 -0.56 -8.93
N ALA A 88 -2.01 -1.38 -9.99
CA ALA A 88 -1.44 -2.72 -9.96
C ALA A 88 0.10 -2.72 -9.97
N ASP A 89 0.74 -1.71 -10.56
CA ASP A 89 2.18 -1.56 -10.45
C ASP A 89 2.53 -1.05 -9.04
N ARG A 90 3.20 -1.91 -8.26
CA ARG A 90 3.51 -1.61 -6.86
C ARG A 90 4.47 -0.44 -6.69
N ALA A 91 5.41 -0.23 -7.61
CA ALA A 91 6.31 0.93 -7.56
C ALA A 91 5.53 2.22 -7.83
N LEU A 92 4.65 2.22 -8.84
CA LEU A 92 3.79 3.35 -9.15
C LEU A 92 2.78 3.63 -8.02
N ALA A 93 2.23 2.60 -7.39
CA ALA A 93 1.35 2.73 -6.23
C ALA A 93 2.05 3.46 -5.08
N ILE A 94 3.21 2.96 -4.66
CA ILE A 94 4.03 3.57 -3.59
C ILE A 94 4.40 5.01 -3.95
N ALA A 95 4.87 5.24 -5.18
CA ALA A 95 5.23 6.57 -5.64
C ALA A 95 4.02 7.52 -5.63
N SER A 96 2.86 7.10 -6.13
CA SER A 96 1.66 7.93 -6.18
C SER A 96 1.15 8.29 -4.78
N ALA A 97 1.15 7.36 -3.83
CA ALA A 97 0.79 7.65 -2.44
C ALA A 97 1.75 8.67 -1.82
N ILE A 98 3.06 8.47 -2.00
CA ILE A 98 4.08 9.39 -1.48
C ILE A 98 4.00 10.77 -2.13
N MET A 99 3.70 10.86 -3.42
CA MET A 99 3.58 12.16 -4.10
C MET A 99 2.28 12.90 -3.75
N SER A 100 1.22 12.17 -3.39
CA SER A 100 -0.11 12.75 -3.12
C SER A 100 -0.34 13.12 -1.65
N ALA A 101 0.33 12.45 -0.74
CA ALA A 101 0.16 12.66 0.70
C ALA A 101 0.57 14.08 1.12
N ALA A 102 -0.11 14.69 2.09
CA ALA A 102 0.36 15.93 2.71
C ALA A 102 1.64 15.70 3.53
N ASP A 103 2.40 16.76 3.85
CA ASP A 103 3.62 16.63 4.67
C ASP A 103 3.35 16.08 6.07
N ALA A 104 2.14 16.33 6.59
CA ALA A 104 1.65 15.84 7.87
C ALA A 104 1.25 14.36 7.85
N ASP A 105 0.94 13.80 6.69
CA ASP A 105 0.36 12.46 6.57
C ASP A 105 1.34 11.35 6.97
N VAL A 106 0.79 10.18 7.29
CA VAL A 106 1.53 8.95 7.56
C VAL A 106 1.10 7.90 6.54
N ILE A 107 2.07 7.26 5.90
CA ILE A 107 1.82 6.21 4.90
C ILE A 107 2.31 4.86 5.42
N LEU A 108 1.39 3.92 5.59
CA LEU A 108 1.70 2.52 5.79
C LEU A 108 1.83 1.82 4.43
N VAL A 109 3.01 1.29 4.13
CA VAL A 109 3.20 0.30 3.06
C VAL A 109 3.28 -1.09 3.70
N ALA A 110 2.28 -1.94 3.44
CA ALA A 110 2.11 -3.25 4.07
C ALA A 110 2.19 -4.41 3.06
N GLY A 111 2.42 -5.62 3.58
CA GLY A 111 2.51 -6.87 2.81
C GLY A 111 3.92 -7.44 2.77
N LYS A 112 4.86 -6.74 2.12
CA LYS A 112 6.18 -7.30 1.77
C LYS A 112 7.26 -7.17 2.84
N GLY A 113 7.17 -6.17 3.72
CA GLY A 113 8.18 -5.90 4.75
C GLY A 113 9.60 -5.82 4.18
N HIS A 114 10.46 -6.78 4.56
CA HIS A 114 11.86 -6.85 4.12
C HIS A 114 12.09 -7.71 2.87
N GLU A 115 11.04 -8.21 2.22
CA GLU A 115 11.20 -8.90 0.93
C GLU A 115 11.84 -7.96 -0.11
N ASP A 116 12.80 -8.52 -0.85
CA ASP A 116 13.60 -7.86 -1.88
C ASP A 116 13.25 -8.33 -3.30
N TYR A 117 12.12 -9.03 -3.45
CA TYR A 117 11.58 -9.45 -4.72
C TYR A 117 10.06 -9.29 -4.82
N GLN A 118 9.56 -9.28 -6.06
CA GLN A 118 8.17 -9.45 -6.40
C GLN A 118 8.01 -10.66 -7.31
N GLU A 119 7.18 -11.62 -6.92
CA GLU A 119 6.93 -12.84 -7.70
C GLU A 119 5.78 -12.64 -8.70
N VAL A 120 6.09 -12.67 -9.99
CA VAL A 120 5.13 -12.45 -11.09
C VAL A 120 5.33 -13.54 -12.15
N ALA A 121 4.26 -14.25 -12.51
CA ALA A 121 4.26 -15.37 -13.44
C ALA A 121 5.35 -16.42 -13.10
N GLY A 122 5.49 -16.75 -11.81
CA GLY A 122 6.48 -17.71 -11.30
C GLY A 122 7.92 -17.20 -11.28
N GLN A 123 8.18 -15.94 -11.64
CA GLN A 123 9.52 -15.34 -11.64
C GLN A 123 9.65 -14.32 -10.50
N LYS A 124 10.70 -14.48 -9.68
CA LYS A 124 11.07 -13.50 -8.65
C LYS A 124 11.90 -12.39 -9.29
N ARG A 125 11.30 -11.21 -9.42
CA ARG A 125 11.96 -10.01 -9.94
C ARG A 125 12.46 -9.14 -8.78
N PRO A 126 13.66 -8.54 -8.84
CA PRO A 126 14.14 -7.65 -7.78
C PRO A 126 13.16 -6.50 -7.50
N PHE A 127 12.72 -6.35 -6.26
CA PHE A 127 11.77 -5.34 -5.84
C PHE A 127 11.79 -5.14 -4.32
N SER A 128 11.95 -3.91 -3.84
CA SER A 128 11.89 -3.61 -2.41
C SER A 128 10.99 -2.40 -2.14
N ASP A 129 9.98 -2.58 -1.28
CA ASP A 129 9.11 -1.48 -0.82
C ASP A 129 9.92 -0.31 -0.26
N LEU A 130 10.96 -0.63 0.54
CA LEU A 130 11.82 0.36 1.16
C LEU A 130 12.61 1.14 0.11
N ALA A 131 13.14 0.47 -0.91
CA ALA A 131 13.86 1.14 -2.00
C ALA A 131 12.93 2.05 -2.81
N GLN A 132 11.72 1.58 -3.15
CA GLN A 132 10.73 2.38 -3.87
C GLN A 132 10.29 3.60 -3.06
N ALA A 133 10.02 3.43 -1.77
CA ALA A 133 9.64 4.53 -0.88
C ALA A 133 10.76 5.58 -0.77
N ARG A 134 12.02 5.16 -0.62
CA ARG A 134 13.18 6.07 -0.59
C ARG A 134 13.33 6.86 -1.89
N ALA A 135 13.20 6.19 -3.03
CA ALA A 135 13.29 6.84 -4.34
C ALA A 135 12.16 7.88 -4.53
N ALA A 136 10.93 7.54 -4.16
CA ALA A 136 9.79 8.45 -4.24
C ALA A 136 9.94 9.67 -3.30
N LEU A 137 10.42 9.47 -2.07
CA LEU A 137 10.70 10.56 -1.13
C LEU A 137 11.81 11.50 -1.64
N ALA A 138 12.86 10.96 -2.23
CA ALA A 138 13.92 11.76 -2.84
C ALA A 138 13.38 12.62 -3.98
N ARG A 139 12.58 12.03 -4.87
CA ARG A 139 11.92 12.76 -5.98
C ARG A 139 10.99 13.85 -5.48
N ARG A 140 10.17 13.57 -4.45
CA ARG A 140 9.27 14.56 -3.83
C ARG A 140 10.04 15.75 -3.29
N ARG A 141 11.17 15.51 -2.62
CA ARG A 141 12.05 16.58 -2.09
C ARG A 141 12.61 17.46 -3.20
N SER A 142 13.12 16.85 -4.28
CA SER A 142 13.65 17.60 -5.42
C SER A 142 12.57 18.44 -6.12
N ALA A 143 11.35 17.91 -6.26
CA ALA A 143 10.22 18.66 -6.81
C ALA A 143 9.84 19.86 -5.94
N ALA A 144 9.80 19.71 -4.61
CA ALA A 144 9.51 20.80 -3.69
C ALA A 144 10.60 21.90 -3.74
N GLN A 145 11.86 21.52 -3.91
CA GLN A 145 12.98 22.47 -4.01
C GLN A 145 13.00 23.22 -5.34
N GLY A 146 12.63 22.56 -6.45
CA GLY A 146 12.58 23.19 -7.77
C GLY A 146 11.40 24.16 -7.96
N VAL A 147 10.37 24.09 -7.12
CA VAL A 147 9.25 25.05 -7.11
C VAL A 147 9.55 26.27 -6.25
N ALA A 148 10.52 26.17 -5.33
CA ALA A 148 10.92 27.24 -4.42
C ALA A 148 12.09 28.11 -4.94
N ALA A 149 12.60 27.83 -6.15
CA ALA A 149 13.66 28.58 -6.82
C ALA A 149 13.08 29.37 -8.01
#